data_AF-Q5WJ96-F1
#
_entry.id   AF-Q5WJ96-F1
#
_cell.length_a   1.000
_cell.length_b   1.000
_cell.length_c   1.000
_cell.angle_alpha   90.00
_cell.angle_beta   90.00
_cell.angle_gamma   90.00
#
_symmetry.space_group_name_H-M   'P 1'
#
loop_
_entity.id
_entity.type
_entity.pdbx_description
1 polymer ?
#
loop_
_entity_poly.entity_id
_entity_poly.type
_entity_poly.pdbx_seq_one_letter_code
_entity_poly.pdbx_strand_id
1 'polypeptide(L)'
;MGSRIMHLMIANRIAEYFPVEDKQAFLLGGIAPDAVSPKELSHFFKGELQDYSRRIDYNGFLDKYRSQTESDYILGYFVHLIADDLWLKGFYLPWLKNRLEADNELSNLYYHDFRLLNAKLLKHYGCANELNPMLRSLPTICELQEVKSQDVESFLPDVINDMEYEEDVINETLNVFMFDQIIGYIETSVDKGLVRLKAVKR
;
A
#
# COMPACT_ATOMS: atom_id res chain seq x y z
N MET A 1 5.63 -4.22 -5.33
CA MET A 1 4.48 -3.60 -4.65
C MET A 1 4.88 -2.17 -4.35
N GLY A 2 3.90 -1.30 -4.13
CA GLY A 2 4.18 0.10 -3.76
C GLY A 2 4.93 0.19 -2.43
N SER A 3 5.37 1.40 -2.05
CA SER A 3 5.87 1.58 -0.68
C SER A 3 4.72 1.64 0.31
N ARG A 4 5.01 1.35 1.58
CA ARG A 4 4.07 1.42 2.70
C ARG A 4 3.37 2.79 2.76
N ILE A 5 4.12 3.86 2.50
CA ILE A 5 3.61 5.23 2.45
C ILE A 5 2.65 5.42 1.27
N MET A 6 2.90 4.84 0.10
CA MET A 6 1.94 4.89 -1.00
C MET A 6 0.60 4.25 -0.61
N HIS A 7 0.63 3.07 0.02
CA HIS A 7 -0.58 2.40 0.48
C HIS A 7 -1.32 3.22 1.55
N LEU A 8 -0.58 3.84 2.48
CA LEU A 8 -1.15 4.76 3.47
C LEU A 8 -1.81 5.98 2.81
N MET A 9 -1.16 6.59 1.80
CA MET A 9 -1.74 7.73 1.06
C MET A 9 -3.02 7.31 0.33
N ILE A 10 -3.02 6.16 -0.35
CA ILE A 10 -4.19 5.63 -1.03
C ILE A 10 -5.35 5.43 -0.04
N ALA A 11 -5.09 4.79 1.10
CA ALA A 11 -6.11 4.56 2.11
C ALA A 11 -6.66 5.89 2.68
N ASN A 12 -5.77 6.84 3.02
CA ASN A 12 -6.20 8.15 3.53
C ASN A 12 -7.05 8.91 2.51
N ARG A 13 -6.62 8.96 1.25
CA ARG A 13 -7.35 9.62 0.16
C ARG A 13 -8.72 8.98 -0.07
N ILE A 14 -8.82 7.66 -0.02
CA ILE A 14 -10.13 6.98 -0.12
C ILE A 14 -11.04 7.38 1.04
N ALA A 15 -10.53 7.47 2.27
CA ALA A 15 -11.31 7.86 3.45
C ALA A 15 -11.82 9.31 3.40
N GLU A 16 -11.28 10.17 2.52
CA GLU A 16 -11.81 11.52 2.27
C GLU A 16 -13.10 11.50 1.42
N TYR A 17 -13.32 10.45 0.62
CA TYR A 17 -14.42 10.37 -0.35
C TYR A 17 -15.37 9.18 -0.13
N PHE A 18 -15.00 8.24 0.75
CA PHE A 18 -15.81 7.08 1.11
C PHE A 18 -16.22 7.16 2.58
N PRO A 19 -17.48 6.84 2.93
CA PRO A 19 -17.92 6.82 4.33
C PRO A 19 -17.26 5.64 5.07
N VAL A 20 -16.17 5.97 5.77
CA VAL A 20 -15.44 5.11 6.70
C VAL A 20 -15.82 5.53 8.12
N GLU A 21 -16.28 4.59 8.95
CA GLU A 21 -16.69 4.86 10.32
C GLU A 21 -15.48 4.94 11.25
N ASP A 22 -14.57 3.98 11.12
CA ASP A 22 -13.29 3.92 11.81
C ASP A 22 -12.13 4.12 10.81
N LYS A 23 -11.77 5.40 10.62
CA LYS A 23 -10.66 5.80 9.74
C LYS A 23 -9.35 5.15 10.17
N GLN A 24 -9.11 4.97 11.46
CA GLN A 24 -7.87 4.38 11.96
C GLN A 24 -7.78 2.91 11.58
N ALA A 25 -8.84 2.14 11.80
CA ALA A 25 -8.91 0.75 11.39
C ALA A 25 -8.73 0.60 9.86
N PHE A 26 -9.35 1.48 9.07
CA PHE A 26 -9.18 1.51 7.62
C PHE A 26 -7.72 1.72 7.18
N LEU A 27 -7.04 2.69 7.78
CA LEU A 27 -5.63 2.98 7.49
C LEU A 27 -4.74 1.79 7.86
N LEU A 28 -4.95 1.17 9.03
CA LEU A 28 -4.20 0.00 9.47
C LEU A 28 -4.43 -1.20 8.54
N GLY A 29 -5.68 -1.44 8.14
CA GLY A 29 -6.00 -2.44 7.12
C GLY A 29 -5.27 -2.17 5.81
N GLY A 30 -5.18 -0.90 5.40
CA GLY A 30 -4.48 -0.46 4.19
C GLY A 30 -2.97 -0.71 4.17
N ILE A 31 -2.34 -0.95 5.31
CA ILE A 31 -0.90 -1.26 5.40
C ILE A 31 -0.60 -2.68 5.90
N ALA A 32 -1.60 -3.35 6.48
CA ALA A 32 -1.45 -4.66 7.10
C ALA A 32 -0.85 -5.76 6.20
N PRO A 33 -1.15 -5.86 4.89
CA PRO A 33 -0.59 -6.92 4.05
C PRO A 33 0.95 -6.92 4.03
N ASP A 34 1.56 -5.73 4.11
CA ASP A 34 3.01 -5.54 4.10
C ASP A 34 3.71 -5.92 5.41
N ALA A 35 2.96 -6.18 6.48
CA ALA A 35 3.50 -6.54 7.79
C ALA A 35 4.12 -7.95 7.84
N VAL A 36 3.84 -8.80 6.84
CA VAL A 36 4.24 -10.21 6.86
C VAL A 36 5.13 -10.57 5.68
N SER A 37 6.09 -11.46 5.95
CA SER A 37 6.92 -12.13 4.95
C SER A 37 6.98 -13.64 5.27
N PRO A 38 6.83 -14.56 4.30
CA PRO A 38 6.66 -14.31 2.87
C PRO A 38 5.28 -13.76 2.49
N LYS A 39 5.25 -12.94 1.43
CA LYS A 39 4.10 -12.12 1.03
C LYS A 39 2.99 -12.86 0.28
N GLU A 40 3.17 -14.14 -0.05
CA GLU A 40 2.25 -14.90 -0.91
C GLU A 40 0.81 -14.93 -0.37
N LEU A 41 0.63 -15.18 0.93
CA LEU A 41 -0.69 -15.26 1.55
C LEU A 41 -1.30 -13.88 1.82
N SER A 42 -0.50 -12.93 2.33
CA SER A 42 -1.01 -11.60 2.67
C SER A 42 -1.41 -10.78 1.44
N HIS A 43 -0.77 -11.02 0.29
CA HIS A 43 -1.11 -10.32 -0.94
C HIS A 43 -2.03 -11.11 -1.85
N PHE A 44 -2.56 -12.26 -1.42
CA PHE A 44 -3.49 -13.08 -2.20
C PHE A 44 -2.96 -13.35 -3.62
N PHE A 45 -1.67 -13.65 -3.74
CA PHE A 45 -1.06 -13.90 -5.04
C PHE A 45 -1.66 -15.16 -5.67
N LYS A 46 -1.93 -15.06 -6.98
CA LYS A 46 -2.31 -16.19 -7.83
C LYS A 46 -1.54 -16.15 -9.14
N GLY A 47 -1.36 -17.32 -9.75
CA GLY A 47 -0.57 -17.47 -10.96
C GLY A 47 0.93 -17.38 -10.68
N GLU A 48 1.73 -17.43 -11.74
CA GLU A 48 3.18 -17.54 -11.65
C GLU A 48 3.87 -16.32 -12.28
N LEU A 49 5.08 -16.01 -11.80
CA LEU A 49 5.90 -14.95 -12.40
C LEU A 49 6.39 -15.37 -13.80
N GLN A 50 6.72 -16.65 -13.97
CA GLN A 50 7.42 -17.19 -15.13
C GLN A 50 6.54 -17.21 -16.39
N ASP A 51 5.23 -17.38 -16.21
CA ASP A 51 4.25 -17.41 -17.30
C ASP A 51 3.46 -16.09 -17.44
N TYR A 52 3.89 -15.04 -16.72
CA TYR A 52 3.26 -13.71 -16.73
C TYR A 52 1.80 -13.71 -16.26
N SER A 53 1.34 -14.74 -15.54
CA SER A 53 -0.02 -14.83 -15.01
C SER A 53 -0.19 -14.31 -13.59
N ARG A 54 0.91 -13.94 -12.92
CA ARG A 54 0.91 -13.44 -11.54
C ARG A 54 0.00 -12.22 -11.39
N ARG A 55 -0.91 -12.32 -10.42
CA ARG A 55 -1.90 -11.30 -10.09
C ARG A 55 -2.26 -11.34 -8.62
N ILE A 56 -2.89 -10.27 -8.15
CA ILE A 56 -3.50 -10.18 -6.82
C ILE A 56 -4.98 -10.57 -6.93
N ASP A 57 -5.42 -11.55 -6.14
CA ASP A 57 -6.83 -11.95 -6.07
C ASP A 57 -7.59 -11.24 -4.95
N TYR A 58 -7.75 -9.92 -5.10
CA TYR A 58 -8.50 -9.10 -4.16
C TYR A 58 -9.99 -9.47 -4.07
N ASN A 59 -10.56 -10.11 -5.10
CA ASN A 59 -11.93 -10.66 -5.02
C ASN A 59 -11.97 -11.89 -4.11
N GLY A 60 -11.00 -12.79 -4.26
CA GLY A 60 -10.85 -13.94 -3.37
C GLY A 60 -10.65 -13.54 -1.90
N PHE A 61 -9.96 -12.43 -1.63
CA PHE A 61 -9.89 -11.83 -0.28
C PHE A 61 -11.28 -11.43 0.23
N LEU A 62 -12.06 -10.66 -0.54
CA LEU A 62 -13.41 -10.29 -0.13
C LEU A 62 -14.32 -11.49 0.07
N ASP A 63 -14.25 -12.50 -0.81
CA ASP A 63 -15.05 -13.71 -0.69
C ASP A 63 -14.70 -14.48 0.59
N LYS A 64 -13.40 -14.58 0.93
CA LYS A 64 -12.91 -15.20 2.16
C LYS A 64 -13.42 -14.47 3.41
N TYR A 65 -13.44 -13.14 3.40
CA TYR A 65 -13.84 -12.28 4.52
C TYR A 65 -15.23 -11.68 4.37
N ARG A 66 -16.11 -12.30 3.56
CA ARG A 66 -17.43 -11.75 3.20
C ARG A 66 -18.31 -11.38 4.39
N SER A 67 -18.20 -12.12 5.50
CA SER A 67 -18.96 -11.88 6.73
C SER A 67 -18.46 -10.68 7.54
N GLN A 68 -17.33 -10.09 7.14
CA GLN A 68 -16.65 -8.98 7.82
C GLN A 68 -16.53 -7.76 6.88
N THR A 69 -17.35 -7.68 5.83
CA THR A 69 -17.32 -6.60 4.83
C THR A 69 -17.78 -5.23 5.37
N GLU A 70 -18.40 -5.21 6.55
CA GLU A 70 -18.68 -3.98 7.29
C GLU A 70 -17.47 -3.48 8.10
N SER A 71 -16.42 -4.29 8.26
CA SER A 71 -15.20 -3.88 8.96
C SER A 71 -14.36 -2.95 8.07
N ASP A 72 -14.16 -1.72 8.54
CA ASP A 72 -13.29 -0.77 7.85
C ASP A 72 -11.84 -1.28 7.72
N TYR A 73 -11.35 -2.10 8.65
CA TYR A 73 -10.06 -2.77 8.52
C TYR A 73 -10.02 -3.69 7.29
N ILE A 74 -11.05 -4.51 7.08
CA ILE A 74 -11.16 -5.39 5.91
C ILE A 74 -11.25 -4.57 4.62
N LEU A 75 -12.00 -3.46 4.64
CA LEU A 75 -12.11 -2.57 3.49
C LEU A 75 -10.77 -1.88 3.16
N GLY A 76 -10.00 -1.50 4.19
CA GLY A 76 -8.64 -0.98 4.05
C GLY A 76 -7.70 -2.00 3.39
N TYR A 77 -7.70 -3.23 3.89
CA TYR A 77 -6.93 -4.34 3.33
C TYR A 77 -7.31 -4.60 1.87
N PHE A 78 -8.61 -4.56 1.57
CA PHE A 78 -9.10 -4.74 0.22
C PHE A 78 -8.55 -3.69 -0.76
N VAL A 79 -8.53 -2.42 -0.38
CA VAL A 79 -8.01 -1.36 -1.27
C VAL A 79 -6.48 -1.42 -1.42
N HIS A 80 -5.76 -1.92 -0.42
CA HIS A 80 -4.34 -2.26 -0.56
C HIS A 80 -4.13 -3.26 -1.69
N LEU A 81 -4.87 -4.38 -1.68
CA LEU A 81 -4.74 -5.42 -2.69
C LEU A 81 -5.10 -4.91 -4.10
N ILE A 82 -6.06 -3.98 -4.21
CA ILE A 82 -6.38 -3.30 -5.48
C ILE A 82 -5.19 -2.48 -5.99
N ALA A 83 -4.54 -1.72 -5.09
CA ALA A 83 -3.39 -0.91 -5.43
C ALA A 83 -2.23 -1.79 -5.90
N ASP A 84 -1.96 -2.89 -5.22
CA ASP A 84 -0.91 -3.82 -5.62
C ASP A 84 -1.19 -4.53 -6.95
N ASP A 85 -2.45 -4.88 -7.24
CA ASP A 85 -2.85 -5.37 -8.57
C ASP A 85 -2.50 -4.36 -9.67
N LEU A 86 -2.74 -3.08 -9.42
CA LEU A 86 -2.37 -2.00 -10.35
C LEU A 86 -0.85 -1.83 -10.44
N TRP A 87 -0.14 -1.92 -9.32
CA TRP A 87 1.32 -1.84 -9.30
C TRP A 87 1.94 -2.95 -10.14
N LEU A 88 1.47 -4.19 -10.01
CA LEU A 88 1.95 -5.33 -10.81
C LEU A 88 1.71 -5.14 -12.31
N LYS A 89 0.55 -4.59 -12.68
CA LYS A 89 0.18 -4.38 -14.08
C LYS A 89 0.86 -3.18 -14.72
N GLY A 90 1.19 -2.15 -13.92
CA GLY A 90 1.73 -0.88 -14.41
C GLY A 90 3.24 -0.71 -14.23
N PHE A 91 3.76 -0.99 -13.04
CA PHE A 91 5.13 -0.63 -12.64
C PHE A 91 6.04 -1.85 -12.51
N TYR A 92 5.56 -2.94 -11.91
CA TYR A 92 6.36 -4.14 -11.67
C TYR A 92 6.24 -5.13 -12.82
N LEU A 93 6.70 -4.69 -14.00
CA LEU A 93 6.79 -5.56 -15.16
C LEU A 93 7.99 -6.51 -15.01
N PRO A 94 7.90 -7.78 -15.45
CA PRO A 94 8.98 -8.75 -15.29
C PRO A 94 10.32 -8.30 -15.90
N TRP A 95 10.31 -7.43 -16.92
CA TRP A 95 11.54 -6.86 -17.47
C TRP A 95 12.28 -5.95 -16.48
N LEU A 96 11.56 -5.16 -15.67
CA LEU A 96 12.16 -4.29 -14.66
C LEU A 96 12.79 -5.14 -13.56
N LYS A 97 12.08 -6.19 -13.10
CA LYS A 97 12.61 -7.15 -12.14
C LYS A 97 13.92 -7.77 -12.64
N ASN A 98 13.93 -8.31 -13.86
CA ASN A 98 15.14 -8.91 -14.45
C ASN A 98 16.31 -7.91 -14.52
N ARG A 99 16.01 -6.64 -14.80
CA ARG A 99 17.02 -5.59 -14.88
C ARG A 99 17.57 -5.23 -13.49
N LEU A 100 16.72 -5.13 -12.47
CA LEU A 100 17.12 -4.87 -11.09
C LEU A 100 17.97 -6.01 -10.51
N GLU A 101 17.70 -7.26 -10.89
CA GLU A 101 18.50 -8.42 -10.49
C GLU A 101 19.86 -8.48 -11.20
N ALA A 102 19.95 -7.95 -12.41
CA ALA A 102 21.19 -7.93 -13.20
C ALA A 102 22.09 -6.72 -12.89
N ASP A 103 21.55 -5.64 -12.33
CA ASP A 103 22.23 -4.36 -12.13
C ASP A 103 22.05 -3.86 -10.68
N ASN A 104 23.08 -4.08 -9.86
CA ASN A 104 23.09 -3.67 -8.46
C ASN A 104 23.03 -2.14 -8.28
N GLU A 105 23.59 -1.36 -9.21
CA GLU A 105 23.54 0.10 -9.14
C GLU A 105 22.11 0.58 -9.36
N LEU A 106 21.44 0.05 -10.39
CA LEU A 106 20.03 0.34 -10.64
C LEU A 106 19.14 -0.11 -9.47
N SER A 107 19.44 -1.27 -8.87
CA SER A 107 18.74 -1.76 -7.67
C SER A 107 18.85 -0.76 -6.51
N ASN A 108 20.05 -0.24 -6.25
CA ASN A 108 20.26 0.78 -5.22
C ASN A 108 19.50 2.09 -5.53
N LEU A 109 19.52 2.55 -6.78
CA LEU A 109 18.76 3.72 -7.22
C LEU A 109 17.25 3.52 -7.06
N TYR A 110 16.74 2.32 -7.36
CA TYR A 110 15.34 1.95 -7.19
C TYR A 110 14.90 2.01 -5.73
N TYR A 111 15.68 1.44 -4.81
CA TYR A 111 15.39 1.51 -3.38
C TYR A 111 15.57 2.93 -2.81
N HIS A 112 16.56 3.67 -3.30
CA HIS A 112 16.77 5.06 -2.91
C HIS A 112 15.58 5.93 -3.32
N ASP A 113 15.08 5.75 -4.55
CA ASP A 113 13.90 6.48 -5.02
C ASP A 113 12.67 6.22 -4.15
N PHE A 114 12.47 5.03 -3.59
CA PHE A 114 11.36 4.81 -2.65
C PHE A 114 11.45 5.69 -1.40
N ARG A 115 12.66 5.91 -0.87
CA ARG A 115 12.87 6.85 0.24
C ARG A 115 12.52 8.28 -0.18
N LEU A 116 12.99 8.71 -1.36
CA LEU A 116 12.69 10.04 -1.90
C LEU A 116 11.17 10.20 -2.14
N LEU A 117 10.52 9.17 -2.66
CA LEU A 117 9.09 9.16 -2.93
C LEU A 117 8.28 9.27 -1.65
N ASN A 118 8.64 8.56 -0.58
CA ASN A 118 7.96 8.68 0.72
C ASN A 118 7.95 10.15 1.17
N ALA A 119 9.10 10.83 1.18
CA ALA A 119 9.22 12.23 1.55
C ALA A 119 8.40 13.17 0.64
N LYS A 120 8.53 13.01 -0.69
CA LYS A 120 7.81 13.83 -1.67
C LYS A 120 6.29 13.66 -1.57
N LEU A 121 5.81 12.43 -1.37
CA LEU A 121 4.39 12.12 -1.23
C LEU A 121 3.81 12.71 0.05
N LEU A 122 4.51 12.57 1.18
CA LEU A 122 4.06 13.14 2.46
C LEU A 122 3.96 14.67 2.40
N LYS A 123 4.92 15.34 1.74
CA LYS A 123 4.82 16.78 1.48
C LYS A 123 3.65 17.11 0.55
N HIS A 124 3.50 16.37 -0.55
CA HIS A 124 2.49 16.64 -1.56
C HIS A 124 1.06 16.54 -1.00
N TYR A 125 0.77 15.49 -0.22
CA TYR A 125 -0.55 15.31 0.38
C TYR A 125 -0.73 16.07 1.71
N GLY A 126 0.35 16.46 2.37
CA GLY A 126 0.30 17.32 3.56
C GLY A 126 -0.38 16.70 4.79
N CYS A 127 -0.54 15.37 4.83
CA CYS A 127 -1.33 14.67 5.85
C CYS A 127 -0.48 14.00 6.96
N ALA A 128 0.85 14.16 6.95
CA ALA A 128 1.74 13.49 7.89
C ALA A 128 1.41 13.80 9.36
N ASN A 129 1.09 15.06 9.68
CA ASN A 129 0.78 15.50 11.05
C ASN A 129 -0.53 14.91 11.58
N GLU A 130 -1.47 14.57 10.70
CA GLU A 130 -2.73 13.90 11.07
C GLU A 130 -2.52 12.39 11.23
N LEU A 131 -1.80 11.78 10.29
CA LEU A 131 -1.64 10.33 10.22
C LEU A 131 -0.67 9.79 11.29
N ASN A 132 0.41 10.50 11.60
CA ASN A 132 1.44 10.00 12.51
C ASN A 132 0.89 9.69 13.92
N PRO A 133 0.10 10.57 14.57
CA PRO A 133 -0.57 10.24 15.83
C PRO A 133 -1.52 9.05 15.74
N MET A 134 -2.28 8.93 14.64
CA MET A 134 -3.21 7.81 14.43
C MET A 134 -2.51 6.46 14.29
N LEU A 135 -1.29 6.43 13.76
CA LEU A 135 -0.51 5.19 13.67
C LEU A 135 0.17 4.81 14.99
N ARG A 136 0.33 5.76 15.91
CA ARG A 136 0.95 5.54 17.22
C ARG A 136 -0.03 5.08 18.30
N SER A 137 -1.31 5.39 18.16
CA SER A 137 -2.34 4.77 18.99
C SER A 137 -2.71 3.40 18.41
N LEU A 138 -2.75 2.37 19.26
CA LEU A 138 -3.10 1.02 18.85
C LEU A 138 -4.59 0.76 19.14
N PRO A 139 -5.48 0.79 18.14
CA PRO A 139 -6.82 0.26 18.29
C PRO A 139 -6.76 -1.28 18.27
N THR A 140 -7.90 -1.93 18.41
CA THR A 140 -7.99 -3.37 18.17
C THR A 140 -7.74 -3.67 16.70
N ILE A 141 -6.57 -4.26 16.40
CA ILE A 141 -6.23 -4.75 15.06
C ILE A 141 -6.95 -6.07 14.81
N CYS A 142 -7.52 -6.25 13.61
CA CYS A 142 -8.24 -7.46 13.26
C CYS A 142 -7.29 -8.66 13.14
N GLU A 143 -7.64 -9.78 13.77
CA GLU A 143 -6.92 -11.05 13.64
C GLU A 143 -7.30 -11.77 12.34
N LEU A 144 -6.42 -11.73 11.34
CA LEU A 144 -6.61 -12.46 10.08
C LEU A 144 -5.80 -13.76 10.07
N GLN A 145 -6.09 -14.63 9.10
CA GLN A 145 -5.37 -15.89 8.99
C GLN A 145 -3.93 -15.64 8.50
N GLU A 146 -3.79 -14.78 7.50
CA GLU A 146 -2.54 -14.44 6.82
C GLU A 146 -1.73 -13.31 7.48
N VAL A 147 -2.37 -12.48 8.32
CA VAL A 147 -1.72 -11.37 9.05
C VAL A 147 -2.27 -11.33 10.47
N LYS A 148 -1.38 -11.51 11.46
CA LYS A 148 -1.74 -11.42 12.89
C LYS A 148 -1.67 -9.97 13.36
N SER A 149 -2.41 -9.64 14.41
CA SER A 149 -2.37 -8.30 15.00
C SER A 149 -0.94 -7.91 15.41
N GLN A 150 -0.23 -8.84 16.04
CA GLN A 150 1.16 -8.66 16.45
C GLN A 150 2.12 -8.36 15.29
N ASP A 151 1.87 -8.90 14.09
CA ASP A 151 2.68 -8.60 12.90
C ASP A 151 2.53 -7.11 12.54
N VAL A 152 1.29 -6.62 12.53
CA VAL A 152 0.98 -5.21 12.23
C VAL A 152 1.54 -4.29 13.32
N GLU A 153 1.39 -4.64 14.60
CA GLU A 153 1.96 -3.88 15.72
C GLU A 153 3.47 -3.73 15.60
N SER A 154 4.17 -4.82 15.25
CA SER A 154 5.62 -4.82 15.09
C SER A 154 6.09 -4.07 13.84
N PHE A 155 5.19 -3.91 12.86
CA PHE A 155 5.44 -3.24 11.59
C PHE A 155 5.22 -1.72 11.65
N LEU A 156 4.35 -1.24 12.53
CA LEU A 156 4.03 0.19 12.67
C LEU A 156 5.26 1.10 12.89
N PRO A 157 6.25 0.73 13.72
CA PRO A 157 7.47 1.53 13.86
C PRO A 157 8.17 1.80 12.52
N ASP A 158 8.20 0.82 11.61
CA ASP A 158 8.81 0.99 10.29
C ASP A 158 8.03 1.99 9.43
N VAL A 159 6.69 1.91 9.43
CA VAL A 159 5.83 2.86 8.69
C VAL A 159 6.02 4.27 9.21
N ILE A 160 6.10 4.43 10.53
CA ILE A 160 6.34 5.71 11.18
C ILE A 160 7.72 6.25 10.82
N ASN A 161 8.75 5.41 10.84
CA ASN A 161 10.11 5.81 10.43
C ASN A 161 10.14 6.22 8.94
N ASP A 162 9.38 5.54 8.08
CA ASP A 162 9.21 5.91 6.67
C ASP A 162 8.51 7.28 6.47
N MET A 163 7.87 7.82 7.53
CA MET A 163 7.31 9.18 7.54
C MET A 163 8.31 10.27 7.90
N GLU A 164 9.48 9.91 8.43
CA GLU A 164 10.50 10.85 8.86
C GLU A 164 11.49 11.13 7.71
N TYR A 165 11.69 12.42 7.40
CA TYR A 165 12.61 12.84 6.36
C TYR A 165 13.16 14.24 6.62
N GLU A 166 14.36 14.51 6.11
CA GLU A 166 14.94 15.85 6.09
C GLU A 166 14.37 16.67 4.93
N GLU A 167 14.20 17.98 5.10
CA GLU A 167 13.55 18.81 4.08
C GLU A 167 14.27 18.81 2.73
N ASP A 168 15.61 18.67 2.75
CA ASP A 168 16.45 18.67 1.55
C ASP A 168 16.18 17.46 0.64
N VAL A 169 15.77 16.33 1.21
CA VAL A 169 15.42 15.08 0.48
C VAL A 169 14.32 15.33 -0.55
N ILE A 170 13.43 16.29 -0.28
CA ILE A 170 12.31 16.60 -1.18
C ILE A 170 12.78 17.24 -2.48
N ASN A 171 13.94 17.88 -2.50
CA ASN A 171 14.49 18.52 -3.69
C ASN A 171 15.40 17.57 -4.50
N GLU A 172 15.74 16.40 -3.95
CA GLU A 172 16.54 15.40 -4.65
C GLU A 172 15.80 14.84 -5.89
N THR A 173 16.56 14.52 -6.93
CA THR A 173 16.01 14.03 -8.19
C THR A 173 15.77 12.53 -8.13
N LEU A 174 14.60 12.08 -8.58
CA LEU A 174 14.30 10.66 -8.74
C LEU A 174 15.06 10.09 -9.96
N ASN A 175 15.56 8.88 -9.84
CA ASN A 175 16.43 8.24 -10.82
C ASN A 175 15.70 7.20 -11.67
N VAL A 176 14.72 6.51 -11.08
CA VAL A 176 13.99 5.39 -11.68
C VAL A 176 12.54 5.76 -11.96
N PHE A 177 11.90 6.51 -11.05
CA PHE A 177 10.50 6.89 -11.19
C PHE A 177 10.34 8.36 -11.57
N MET A 178 9.26 8.69 -12.28
CA MET A 178 8.79 10.07 -12.35
C MET A 178 7.74 10.32 -11.28
N PHE A 179 7.82 11.45 -10.59
CA PHE A 179 6.90 11.74 -9.49
C PHE A 179 5.44 11.76 -9.94
N ASP A 180 5.14 12.40 -11.08
CA ASP A 180 3.79 12.45 -11.65
C ASP A 180 3.23 11.07 -12.00
N GLN A 181 4.08 10.11 -12.36
CA GLN A 181 3.65 8.72 -12.60
C GLN A 181 3.20 8.06 -11.30
N ILE A 182 3.89 8.32 -10.19
CA ILE A 182 3.52 7.80 -8.87
C ILE A 182 2.25 8.47 -8.34
N ILE A 183 2.08 9.77 -8.56
CA ILE A 183 0.80 10.45 -8.27
C ILE A 183 -0.34 9.83 -9.09
N GLY A 184 -0.12 9.64 -10.39
CA GLY A 184 -1.10 8.98 -11.26
C GLY A 184 -1.46 7.57 -10.80
N TYR A 185 -0.48 6.79 -10.32
CA TYR A 185 -0.71 5.48 -9.69
C TYR A 185 -1.60 5.56 -8.45
N ILE A 186 -1.29 6.48 -7.53
CA ILE A 186 -2.05 6.65 -6.30
C ILE A 186 -3.49 7.04 -6.62
N GLU A 187 -3.71 8.08 -7.43
CA GLU A 187 -5.05 8.56 -7.74
C GLU A 187 -5.86 7.52 -8.55
N THR A 188 -5.22 6.78 -9.46
CA THR A 188 -5.88 5.65 -10.16
C THR A 188 -6.28 4.54 -9.18
N SER A 189 -5.44 4.28 -8.17
CA SER A 189 -5.74 3.30 -7.12
C SER A 189 -6.88 3.75 -6.23
N VAL A 190 -6.94 5.05 -5.90
CA VAL A 190 -8.05 5.69 -5.17
C VAL A 190 -9.35 5.55 -5.96
N ASP A 191 -9.35 5.94 -7.24
CA ASP A 191 -10.53 5.86 -8.11
C ASP A 191 -11.06 4.43 -8.23
N LYS A 192 -10.16 3.48 -8.52
CA LYS A 192 -10.54 2.05 -8.62
C LYS A 192 -11.02 1.54 -7.26
N GLY A 193 -10.36 1.89 -6.16
CA GLY A 193 -10.77 1.54 -4.81
C GLY A 193 -12.18 2.01 -4.49
N LEU A 194 -12.49 3.29 -4.74
CA LEU A 194 -13.82 3.89 -4.55
C LEU A 194 -14.90 3.18 -5.37
N VAL A 195 -14.62 2.88 -6.64
CA VAL A 195 -15.55 2.15 -7.51
C VAL A 195 -15.85 0.76 -6.94
N ARG A 196 -14.83 0.04 -6.45
CA ARG A 196 -14.99 -1.32 -5.93
C ARG A 196 -15.66 -1.33 -4.55
N LEU A 197 -15.30 -0.42 -3.65
CA LEU A 197 -15.95 -0.28 -2.34
C LEU A 197 -17.45 0.02 -2.45
N LYS A 198 -17.84 0.91 -3.39
CA LYS A 198 -19.26 1.19 -3.68
C LYS A 198 -20.02 -0.02 -4.22
N ALA A 199 -19.34 -1.01 -4.78
CA ALA A 199 -19.97 -2.26 -5.23
C ALA A 199 -20.11 -3.28 -4.09
N VAL A 200 -19.34 -3.16 -3.00
CA VAL A 200 -19.42 -4.03 -1.82
C VAL A 200 -20.58 -3.62 -0.91
N LYS A 201 -20.78 -2.32 -0.67
CA LYS A 201 -21.87 -1.79 0.18
C LYS A 201 -23.24 -1.64 -0.53
N ARG A 202 -23.49 -2.38 -1.62
CA ARG A 202 -24.78 -2.40 -2.34
C ARG A 202 -25.59 -3.63 -1.96
#